data_AF-A0A7K4CE77-F1
#
_entry.id   AF-A0A7K4CE77-F1
#
_cell.length_a   1.000
_cell.length_b   1.000
_cell.length_c   1.000
_cell.angle_alpha   90.00
_cell.angle_beta   90.00
_cell.angle_gamma   90.00
#
_symmetry.space_group_name_H-M   'P 1'
#
loop_
_entity.id
_entity.type
_entity.pdbx_description
1 polymer ?
#
loop_
_entity_poly.entity_id
_entity_poly.type
_entity_poly.pdbx_seq_one_letter_code
_entity_poly.pdbx_strand_id
1 'polypeptide(L)'
;MECDALKEISMFKIRWDKEKLKHELLNGYQSYSIMDHWIPVFVYVGEIEISGLKDIPGGDVTHILTFFSDTLSVIQLFDPEKLGQTDFVVGRKVRGNVVTGGGFEYSAVYDKITDCVTIQYKNKGITNWRTITMSLREYAEGVLAAAREIISDIRRIAPEKSADDDFLIGLEMDYNTIRSWYEERYHAPVEEKYVIPARFYPV
;
A
#
# COMPACT_ATOMS: atom_id res chain seq x y z
N MET A 1 -17.86 1.23 -20.11
CA MET A 1 -16.93 0.46 -20.95
C MET A 1 -15.90 -0.04 -19.96
N GLU A 2 -15.94 -1.33 -19.60
CA GLU A 2 -15.01 -1.86 -18.61
C GLU A 2 -13.59 -1.87 -19.18
N CYS A 3 -12.58 -1.78 -18.31
CA CYS A 3 -11.15 -1.80 -18.64
C CYS A 3 -10.74 -3.22 -19.15
N ASP A 4 -11.44 -3.76 -20.15
CA ASP A 4 -11.37 -5.15 -20.64
C ASP A 4 -10.09 -5.48 -21.42
N ALA A 5 -9.26 -4.49 -21.71
CA ALA A 5 -8.10 -4.63 -22.59
C ALA A 5 -6.85 -5.27 -21.93
N LEU A 6 -6.87 -5.61 -20.63
CA LEU A 6 -5.65 -5.99 -19.90
C LEU A 6 -5.76 -7.27 -19.06
N LYS A 7 -6.69 -8.18 -19.37
CA LYS A 7 -6.99 -9.40 -18.59
C LYS A 7 -5.82 -10.38 -18.35
N GLU A 8 -4.64 -10.20 -18.96
CA GLU A 8 -3.53 -11.14 -18.77
C GLU A 8 -2.28 -10.61 -18.05
N ILE A 9 -2.09 -9.30 -17.79
CA ILE A 9 -0.83 -8.84 -17.15
C ILE A 9 -0.98 -7.56 -16.29
N SER A 10 -1.94 -7.49 -15.36
CA SER A 10 -2.04 -6.35 -14.44
C SER A 10 -2.21 -6.78 -12.98
N MET A 11 -1.10 -6.94 -12.27
CA MET A 11 -1.15 -6.98 -10.81
C MET A 11 -0.51 -5.71 -10.27
N PHE A 12 -1.31 -4.87 -9.60
CA PHE A 12 -0.78 -3.87 -8.67
C PHE A 12 -0.60 -4.54 -7.31
N LYS A 13 0.62 -4.53 -6.79
CA LYS A 13 0.90 -5.13 -5.49
C LYS A 13 1.93 -4.31 -4.75
N ILE A 14 1.74 -4.14 -3.45
CA ILE A 14 2.73 -3.56 -2.56
C ILE A 14 3.21 -4.65 -1.59
N ARG A 15 4.51 -4.73 -1.36
CA ARG A 15 5.15 -5.64 -0.39
C ARG A 15 6.17 -4.87 0.43
N TRP A 16 6.64 -5.45 1.53
CA TRP A 16 7.77 -4.92 2.30
C TRP A 16 8.68 -6.06 2.74
N ASP A 17 9.90 -5.70 3.10
CA ASP A 17 10.84 -6.63 3.72
C ASP A 17 10.37 -6.97 5.14
N LYS A 18 9.77 -8.16 5.29
CA LYS A 18 9.24 -8.65 6.57
C LYS A 18 10.33 -8.90 7.61
N GLU A 19 11.53 -9.31 7.19
CA GLU A 19 12.63 -9.55 8.12
C GLU A 19 13.20 -8.23 8.64
N LYS A 20 13.31 -7.23 7.77
CA LYS A 20 13.67 -5.88 8.19
C LYS A 20 12.61 -5.25 9.08
N LEU A 21 11.32 -5.38 8.74
CA LEU A 21 10.22 -4.95 9.60
C LEU A 21 10.31 -5.61 10.99
N LYS A 22 10.52 -6.92 11.03
CA LYS A 22 10.69 -7.66 12.29
C LYS A 22 11.89 -7.17 13.08
N HIS A 23 13.02 -6.95 12.41
CA HIS A 23 14.23 -6.43 13.05
C HIS A 23 14.00 -5.04 13.65
N GLU A 24 13.38 -4.12 12.89
CA GLU A 24 13.06 -2.76 13.33
C GLU A 24 12.09 -2.75 14.52
N LEU A 25 11.01 -3.54 14.46
CA LEU A 25 10.02 -3.60 15.53
C LEU A 25 10.57 -4.20 16.83
N LEU A 26 11.43 -5.21 16.75
CA LEU A 26 11.96 -5.90 17.93
C LEU A 26 13.21 -5.24 18.52
N ASN A 27 14.10 -4.74 17.67
CA ASN A 27 15.43 -4.25 18.07
C ASN A 27 15.60 -2.73 17.92
N GLY A 28 14.65 -2.04 17.29
CA GLY A 28 14.65 -0.58 17.22
C GLY A 28 14.56 0.05 18.60
N TYR A 29 15.03 1.29 18.74
CA TYR A 29 14.96 2.01 20.01
C TYR A 29 13.51 2.03 20.52
N GLN A 30 13.32 1.65 21.79
CA GLN A 30 12.00 1.41 22.40
C GLN A 30 11.06 2.63 22.40
N SER A 31 11.56 3.83 22.06
CA SER A 31 10.82 5.09 22.04
C SER A 31 10.28 5.51 20.68
N TYR A 32 10.54 4.77 19.60
CA TYR A 32 9.99 5.08 18.28
C TYR A 32 8.57 4.51 18.15
N SER A 33 7.64 5.32 17.67
CA SER A 33 6.33 4.79 17.25
C SER A 33 6.53 3.90 16.04
N ILE A 34 5.60 2.95 15.80
CA ILE A 34 5.64 2.07 14.63
C ILE A 34 5.76 2.87 13.32
N MET A 35 5.20 4.09 13.31
CA MET A 35 5.27 5.03 12.19
C MET A 35 6.71 5.38 11.80
N ASP A 36 7.64 5.44 12.76
CA ASP A 36 9.01 5.95 12.59
C ASP A 36 9.97 4.92 11.97
N HIS A 37 9.49 3.68 11.77
CA HIS A 37 10.31 2.63 11.22
C HIS A 37 10.52 2.78 9.71
N TRP A 38 11.75 2.50 9.36
CA TRP A 38 12.35 2.65 8.06
C TRP A 38 12.45 1.27 7.44
N ILE A 39 11.48 0.91 6.59
CA ILE A 39 11.43 -0.41 5.96
C ILE A 39 11.53 -0.29 4.43
N PRO A 40 12.23 -1.23 3.77
CA PRO A 40 12.13 -1.39 2.33
C PRO A 40 10.69 -1.71 1.93
N VAL A 41 10.12 -0.89 1.05
CA VAL A 41 8.79 -1.09 0.44
C VAL A 41 8.97 -1.34 -1.05
N PHE A 42 8.25 -2.33 -1.54
CA PHE A 42 8.28 -2.75 -2.93
C PHE A 42 6.91 -2.58 -3.59
N VAL A 43 6.86 -1.90 -4.74
CA VAL A 43 5.63 -1.72 -5.53
C VAL A 43 5.80 -2.47 -6.84
N TYR A 44 4.84 -3.33 -7.18
CA TYR A 44 4.78 -4.10 -8.41
C TYR A 44 3.62 -3.61 -9.23
N VAL A 45 3.85 -3.40 -10.52
CA VAL A 45 2.82 -2.94 -11.44
C VAL A 45 2.95 -3.71 -12.76
N GLY A 46 2.02 -4.64 -12.97
CA GLY A 46 2.16 -5.66 -14.02
C GLY A 46 3.31 -6.62 -13.70
N GLU A 47 4.07 -7.04 -14.71
CA GLU A 47 5.31 -7.82 -14.53
C GLU A 47 6.52 -6.99 -14.07
N ILE A 48 6.33 -5.69 -13.81
CA ILE A 48 7.41 -4.76 -13.51
C ILE A 48 7.44 -4.42 -12.02
N GLU A 49 8.54 -4.77 -11.37
CA GLU A 49 8.88 -4.30 -10.02
C GLU A 49 9.43 -2.86 -10.09
N ILE A 50 8.81 -1.93 -9.35
CA ILE A 50 9.13 -0.49 -9.38
C ILE A 50 10.21 -0.10 -8.34
N SER A 51 10.50 -0.97 -7.40
CA SER A 51 11.51 -0.81 -6.34
C SER A 51 12.67 -1.79 -6.56
N GLY A 52 13.83 -1.30 -6.99
CA GLY A 52 14.96 -2.14 -7.37
C GLY A 52 15.35 -3.16 -6.30
N LEU A 53 15.21 -4.45 -6.58
CA LEU A 53 16.31 -5.36 -6.92
C LEU A 53 15.77 -6.80 -7.06
N LYS A 54 15.95 -7.42 -8.24
CA LYS A 54 15.87 -8.88 -8.41
C LYS A 54 16.96 -9.62 -7.61
N ASP A 55 17.98 -8.89 -7.11
CA ASP A 55 19.14 -9.39 -6.37
C ASP A 55 19.36 -8.61 -5.04
N ILE A 56 19.10 -9.26 -3.91
CA ILE A 56 19.28 -8.87 -2.48
C ILE A 56 20.68 -8.24 -2.19
N PRO A 57 20.98 -7.44 -1.11
CA PRO A 57 20.20 -6.78 -0.04
C PRO A 57 20.38 -5.23 0.03
N GLY A 58 19.33 -4.51 0.42
CA GLY A 58 19.37 -3.07 0.69
C GLY A 58 18.38 -2.29 -0.15
N GLY A 59 17.09 -2.64 -0.05
CA GLY A 59 16.03 -1.85 -0.69
C GLY A 59 16.02 -0.43 -0.13
N ASP A 60 15.80 0.55 -1.01
CA ASP A 60 15.73 1.94 -0.59
C ASP A 60 14.62 2.12 0.45
N VAL A 61 15.05 2.59 1.61
CA VAL A 61 14.27 2.61 2.83
C VAL A 61 13.18 3.68 2.71
N THR A 62 11.92 3.31 2.95
CA THR A 62 10.79 4.25 2.98
C THR A 62 10.13 4.20 4.35
N HIS A 63 9.64 5.36 4.77
CA HIS A 63 8.91 5.51 6.01
C HIS A 63 7.48 4.96 5.85
N ILE A 64 7.09 3.99 6.69
CA ILE A 64 5.79 3.29 6.57
C ILE A 64 4.63 4.29 6.54
N LEU A 65 4.66 5.26 7.45
CA LEU A 65 3.66 6.31 7.54
C LEU A 65 3.54 7.13 6.26
N THR A 66 4.66 7.59 5.70
CA THR A 66 4.63 8.47 4.52
C THR A 66 4.06 7.71 3.34
N PHE A 67 4.47 6.46 3.17
CA PHE A 67 4.00 5.63 2.07
C PHE A 67 2.49 5.36 2.15
N PHE A 68 1.98 4.91 3.29
CA PHE A 68 0.55 4.64 3.43
C PHE A 68 -0.28 5.92 3.48
N SER A 69 0.20 6.99 4.12
CA SER A 69 -0.47 8.30 4.06
C SER A 69 -0.65 8.73 2.61
N ASP A 70 0.42 8.74 1.80
CA ASP A 70 0.35 9.17 0.40
C ASP A 70 -0.58 8.25 -0.42
N THR A 71 -0.46 6.93 -0.23
CA THR A 71 -1.27 5.94 -0.98
C THR A 71 -2.76 6.04 -0.67
N LEU A 72 -3.12 6.22 0.61
CA LEU A 72 -4.50 6.38 1.04
C LEU A 72 -5.06 7.73 0.57
N SER A 73 -4.27 8.80 0.62
CA SER A 73 -4.63 10.11 0.05
C SER A 73 -4.89 10.04 -1.45
N VAL A 74 -4.15 9.22 -2.21
CA VAL A 74 -4.40 9.00 -3.64
C VAL A 74 -5.78 8.35 -3.85
N ILE A 75 -6.16 7.35 -3.05
CA ILE A 75 -7.48 6.72 -3.19
C ILE A 75 -8.61 7.72 -2.89
N GLN A 76 -8.44 8.59 -1.88
CA GLN A 76 -9.43 9.63 -1.57
C GLN A 76 -9.72 10.54 -2.77
N LEU A 77 -8.71 10.81 -3.61
CA LEU A 77 -8.85 11.63 -4.81
C LEU A 77 -9.69 10.97 -5.91
N PHE A 78 -9.82 9.65 -5.90
CA PHE A 78 -10.56 8.93 -6.93
C PHE A 78 -12.08 9.04 -6.73
N ASP A 79 -12.52 9.19 -5.48
CA ASP A 79 -13.93 9.36 -5.15
C ASP A 79 -14.12 10.41 -4.03
N PRO A 80 -13.89 11.69 -4.31
CA PRO A 80 -13.93 12.74 -3.29
C PRO A 80 -15.33 12.98 -2.70
N GLU A 81 -16.39 12.56 -3.40
CA GLU A 81 -17.76 12.68 -2.90
C GLU A 81 -18.01 11.72 -1.72
N LYS A 82 -17.49 10.49 -1.82
CA LYS A 82 -17.62 9.48 -0.75
C LYS A 82 -16.47 9.53 0.25
N LEU A 83 -15.24 9.68 -0.23
CA LEU A 83 -14.04 9.58 0.60
C LEU A 83 -13.50 10.93 1.05
N GLY A 84 -13.74 12.01 0.31
CA GLY A 84 -13.18 13.34 0.59
C GLY A 84 -13.79 14.05 1.80
N GLN A 85 -14.94 13.58 2.28
CA GLN A 85 -15.56 14.06 3.53
C GLN A 85 -15.18 13.22 4.75
N THR A 86 -14.50 12.08 4.55
CA THR A 86 -14.06 11.24 5.66
C THR A 86 -12.74 11.75 6.19
N ASP A 87 -12.66 11.98 7.50
CA ASP A 87 -11.40 12.32 8.15
C ASP A 87 -10.53 11.06 8.24
N PHE A 88 -9.56 10.95 7.35
CA PHE A 88 -8.54 9.91 7.45
C PHE A 88 -7.56 10.25 8.57
N VAL A 89 -7.26 9.26 9.40
CA VAL A 89 -6.42 9.42 10.60
C VAL A 89 -4.94 9.47 10.20
N VAL A 90 -4.53 8.62 9.26
CA VAL A 90 -3.17 8.55 8.74
C VAL A 90 -3.04 9.33 7.43
N GLY A 91 -4.04 9.26 6.56
CA GLY A 91 -4.10 10.05 5.34
C GLY A 91 -4.17 11.54 5.67
N ARG A 92 -3.06 12.28 5.53
CA ARG A 92 -3.07 13.74 5.67
C ARG A 92 -4.03 14.37 4.66
N LYS A 93 -4.56 15.57 4.99
CA LYS A 93 -5.29 16.44 4.03
C LYS A 93 -4.60 16.38 2.67
N VAL A 94 -5.30 15.78 1.71
CA VAL A 94 -4.86 15.40 0.37
C VAL A 94 -3.79 16.36 -0.17
N ARG A 95 -2.53 15.90 -0.25
CA ARG A 95 -1.41 16.72 -0.76
C ARG A 95 -1.23 16.62 -2.28
N GLY A 96 -1.91 15.69 -2.92
CA GLY A 96 -1.80 15.45 -4.36
C GLY A 96 -1.96 13.97 -4.67
N ASN A 97 -1.70 13.62 -5.92
CA ASN A 97 -1.88 12.28 -6.46
C ASN A 97 -0.54 11.52 -6.59
N VAL A 98 0.46 11.87 -5.78
CA VAL A 98 1.84 11.39 -5.87
C VAL A 98 2.20 10.66 -4.58
N VAL A 99 2.85 9.51 -4.73
CA VAL A 99 3.43 8.71 -3.66
C VAL A 99 4.94 8.70 -3.82
N THR A 100 5.64 9.03 -2.73
CA THR A 100 7.10 9.11 -2.71
C THR A 100 7.71 8.10 -1.76
N GLY A 101 8.79 7.45 -2.20
CA GLY A 101 9.65 6.62 -1.36
C GLY A 101 11.10 7.06 -1.49
N GLY A 102 11.98 6.46 -0.68
CA GLY A 102 13.41 6.78 -0.68
C GLY A 102 14.11 6.55 -2.03
N GLY A 103 13.51 5.77 -2.92
CA GLY A 103 14.08 5.36 -4.22
C GLY A 103 13.14 5.41 -5.42
N PHE A 104 11.87 5.78 -5.21
CA PHE A 104 10.85 5.79 -6.24
C PHE A 104 9.84 6.91 -6.04
N GLU A 105 9.16 7.26 -7.11
CA GLU A 105 8.03 8.18 -7.10
C GLU A 105 7.02 7.66 -8.12
N TYR A 106 5.75 7.61 -7.74
CA TYR A 106 4.68 7.36 -8.69
C TYR A 106 3.52 8.34 -8.48
N SER A 107 2.88 8.75 -9.57
CA SER A 107 1.60 9.45 -9.54
C SER A 107 0.52 8.53 -10.06
N ALA A 108 -0.70 8.67 -9.57
CA ALA A 108 -1.84 7.90 -10.06
C ALA A 108 -3.01 8.85 -10.39
N VAL A 109 -3.64 8.66 -11.54
CA VAL A 109 -4.78 9.46 -12.00
C VAL A 109 -5.90 8.53 -12.39
N TYR A 110 -7.11 8.82 -11.92
CA TYR A 110 -8.30 8.02 -12.18
C TYR A 110 -9.16 8.65 -13.27
N ASP A 111 -9.50 7.88 -14.30
CA ASP A 111 -10.48 8.23 -15.31
C ASP A 111 -11.83 7.59 -14.98
N LYS A 112 -12.80 8.43 -14.63
CA LYS A 112 -14.18 8.03 -14.28
C LYS A 112 -14.95 7.41 -15.45
N ILE A 113 -14.60 7.71 -16.70
CA ILE A 113 -15.33 7.24 -17.88
C ILE A 113 -14.99 5.78 -18.18
N THR A 114 -13.71 5.41 -18.02
CA THR A 114 -13.21 4.07 -18.33
C THR A 114 -13.02 3.18 -17.09
N ASP A 115 -13.24 3.72 -15.89
CA ASP A 115 -12.92 3.10 -14.60
C ASP A 115 -11.46 2.62 -14.49
N CYS A 116 -10.53 3.36 -15.11
CA CYS A 116 -9.11 2.98 -15.13
C CYS A 116 -8.26 3.98 -14.35
N VAL A 117 -7.23 3.47 -13.67
CA VAL A 117 -6.18 4.25 -13.01
C VAL A 117 -4.92 4.19 -13.87
N THR A 118 -4.40 5.36 -14.23
CA THR A 118 -3.11 5.51 -14.90
C THR A 118 -2.05 5.86 -13.88
N ILE A 119 -1.06 4.99 -13.73
CA ILE A 119 0.10 5.20 -12.88
C ILE A 119 1.27 5.65 -13.75
N GLN A 120 1.84 6.81 -13.44
CA GLN A 120 3.12 7.24 -13.97
C GLN A 120 4.18 7.04 -12.89
N TYR A 121 5.29 6.38 -13.20
CA TYR A 121 6.33 6.10 -12.21
C TYR A 121 7.74 6.34 -12.75
N LYS A 122 8.65 6.64 -11.82
CA LYS A 122 10.11 6.68 -12.00
C LYS A 122 10.79 6.11 -10.76
N ASN A 123 12.00 5.60 -10.93
CA ASN A 123 12.87 5.22 -9.81
C ASN A 123 14.30 5.72 -10.05
N LYS A 124 15.18 5.60 -9.07
CA LYS A 124 16.58 6.09 -9.17
C LYS A 124 17.36 5.55 -10.38
N GLY A 125 16.96 4.41 -10.94
CA GLY A 125 17.60 3.80 -12.13
C GLY A 125 16.94 4.14 -13.46
N ILE A 126 15.82 4.88 -13.47
CA ILE A 126 15.04 5.21 -14.67
C ILE A 126 15.02 6.73 -14.87
N THR A 127 15.51 7.20 -16.01
CA THR A 127 15.57 8.64 -16.35
C THR A 127 14.26 9.20 -16.92
N ASN A 128 13.39 8.36 -17.48
CA ASN A 128 12.13 8.77 -18.10
C ASN A 128 10.93 8.16 -17.37
N TRP A 129 9.85 8.94 -17.21
CA TRP A 129 8.59 8.42 -16.69
C TRP A 129 8.08 7.25 -17.52
N ARG A 130 7.67 6.18 -16.84
CA ARG A 130 6.94 5.06 -17.43
C ARG A 130 5.48 5.15 -17.03
N THR A 131 4.60 4.71 -17.92
CA THR A 131 3.15 4.77 -17.73
C THR A 131 2.56 3.39 -17.84
N ILE A 132 1.62 3.09 -16.96
CA ILE A 132 0.79 1.88 -17.00
C ILE A 132 -0.63 2.25 -16.60
N THR A 133 -1.59 1.53 -17.17
CA THR A 133 -3.01 1.69 -16.89
C THR A 133 -3.56 0.37 -16.39
N MET A 134 -4.46 0.40 -15.42
CA MET A 134 -5.16 -0.75 -14.84
C MET A 134 -6.57 -0.33 -14.43
N SER A 135 -7.43 -1.25 -14.03
CA SER A 135 -8.73 -0.88 -13.45
C SER A 135 -8.56 -0.22 -12.07
N LEU A 136 -9.50 0.66 -11.69
CA LEU A 136 -9.57 1.19 -10.33
C LEU A 136 -9.71 0.06 -9.29
N ARG A 137 -10.45 -1.00 -9.67
CA ARG A 137 -10.64 -2.18 -8.83
C ARG A 137 -9.32 -2.85 -8.47
N GLU A 138 -8.47 -3.17 -9.45
CA GLU A 138 -7.16 -3.80 -9.23
C GLU A 138 -6.23 -2.93 -8.37
N TYR A 139 -6.22 -1.62 -8.63
CA TYR A 139 -5.44 -0.68 -7.82
C TYR A 139 -5.88 -0.69 -6.35
N ALA A 140 -7.19 -0.57 -6.11
CA ALA A 140 -7.76 -0.56 -4.77
C ALA A 140 -7.53 -1.88 -4.02
N GLU A 141 -7.69 -3.02 -4.70
CA GLU A 141 -7.38 -4.36 -4.14
C GLU A 141 -5.93 -4.45 -3.70
N GLY A 142 -4.97 -3.99 -4.52
CA GLY A 142 -3.56 -4.04 -4.17
C GLY A 142 -3.20 -3.17 -2.97
N VAL A 143 -3.81 -1.98 -2.83
CA VAL A 143 -3.63 -1.12 -1.65
C VAL A 143 -4.24 -1.74 -0.40
N LEU A 144 -5.48 -2.25 -0.49
CA LEU A 144 -6.18 -2.87 0.65
C LEU A 144 -5.47 -4.14 1.12
N ALA A 145 -5.00 -4.98 0.20
CA ALA A 145 -4.22 -6.17 0.52
C ALA A 145 -2.94 -5.82 1.29
N ALA A 146 -2.23 -4.79 0.84
CA ALA A 146 -1.00 -4.33 1.47
C ALA A 146 -1.25 -3.72 2.86
N ALA A 147 -2.27 -2.87 3.02
CA ALA A 147 -2.62 -2.28 4.31
C ALA A 147 -2.99 -3.36 5.34
N ARG A 148 -3.79 -4.35 4.94
CA ARG A 148 -4.14 -5.48 5.81
C ARG A 148 -2.92 -6.30 6.20
N GLU A 149 -2.07 -6.64 5.23
CA GLU A 149 -0.91 -7.50 5.48
C GLU A 149 0.08 -6.80 6.44
N ILE A 150 0.27 -5.46 6.36
CA ILE A 150 1.21 -4.74 7.24
C ILE A 150 0.65 -4.65 8.67
N ILE A 151 -0.65 -4.37 8.80
CA ILE A 151 -1.34 -4.35 10.10
C ILE A 151 -1.19 -5.72 10.77
N SER A 152 -1.44 -6.78 10.01
CA SER A 152 -1.35 -8.16 10.51
C SER A 152 0.08 -8.53 10.90
N ASP A 153 1.08 -8.19 10.09
CA ASP A 153 2.48 -8.48 10.39
C ASP A 153 2.95 -7.73 11.64
N ILE A 154 2.64 -6.44 11.80
CA ILE A 154 2.99 -5.64 12.98
C ILE A 154 2.38 -6.26 14.24
N ARG A 155 1.07 -6.54 14.25
CA ARG A 155 0.37 -7.15 15.40
C ARG A 155 0.96 -8.50 15.80
N ARG A 156 1.37 -9.30 14.81
CA ARG A 156 1.99 -10.61 15.04
C ARG A 156 3.40 -10.50 15.59
N ILE A 157 4.18 -9.54 15.13
CA ILE A 157 5.59 -9.38 15.50
C ILE A 157 5.73 -8.68 16.86
N ALA A 158 4.96 -7.63 17.09
CA ALA A 158 5.08 -6.76 18.27
C ALA A 158 3.71 -6.47 18.90
N PRO A 159 2.99 -7.49 19.41
CA PRO A 159 1.63 -7.37 19.90
C PRO A 159 1.48 -6.28 20.98
N GLU A 160 2.41 -6.24 21.94
CA GLU A 160 2.40 -5.26 23.05
C GLU A 160 2.60 -3.83 22.56
N LYS A 161 3.51 -3.60 21.59
CA LYS A 161 3.73 -2.27 21.01
C LYS A 161 2.55 -1.84 20.14
N SER A 162 1.87 -2.80 19.51
CA SER A 162 0.80 -2.56 18.54
C SER A 162 -0.57 -2.28 19.16
N ALA A 163 -0.77 -2.61 20.44
CA ALA A 163 -2.08 -2.55 21.08
C ALA A 163 -2.60 -1.10 21.22
N ASP A 164 -1.70 -0.17 21.55
CA ASP A 164 -2.02 1.22 21.85
C ASP A 164 -1.28 2.22 20.92
N ASP A 165 -0.75 1.75 19.79
CA ASP A 165 -0.08 2.64 18.83
C ASP A 165 -1.13 3.38 17.98
N ASP A 166 -1.25 4.68 18.20
CA ASP A 166 -2.21 5.58 17.54
C ASP A 166 -2.10 5.53 16.01
N PHE A 167 -0.89 5.34 15.47
CA PHE A 167 -0.69 5.21 14.03
C PHE A 167 -1.31 3.93 13.50
N LEU A 168 -1.09 2.80 14.16
CA LEU A 168 -1.66 1.51 13.74
C LEU A 168 -3.18 1.49 13.86
N ILE A 169 -3.72 2.06 14.93
CA ILE A 169 -5.17 2.25 15.11
C ILE A 169 -5.73 3.10 13.97
N GLY A 170 -5.08 4.24 13.67
CA GLY A 170 -5.46 5.11 12.58
C GLY A 170 -5.41 4.43 11.21
N LEU A 171 -4.37 3.65 10.94
CA LEU A 171 -4.24 2.90 9.69
C LEU A 171 -5.34 1.84 9.53
N GLU A 172 -5.74 1.18 10.62
CA GLU A 172 -6.85 0.22 10.62
C GLU A 172 -8.20 0.90 10.37
N MET A 173 -8.42 2.09 10.94
CA MET A 173 -9.61 2.90 10.67
C MET A 173 -9.68 3.32 9.18
N ASP A 174 -8.58 3.85 8.64
CA ASP A 174 -8.50 4.27 7.24
C ASP A 174 -8.66 3.08 6.29
N TYR A 175 -8.06 1.94 6.61
CA TYR A 175 -8.27 0.67 5.88
C TYR A 175 -9.75 0.28 5.84
N ASN A 176 -10.45 0.32 6.98
CA ASN A 176 -11.86 -0.07 7.04
C ASN A 176 -12.76 0.90 6.27
N THR A 177 -12.43 2.19 6.26
CA THR A 177 -13.11 3.19 5.42
C THR A 177 -12.98 2.84 3.94
N ILE A 178 -11.76 2.63 3.44
CA ILE A 178 -11.55 2.29 2.03
C ILE A 178 -12.16 0.94 1.68
N ARG A 179 -12.06 -0.05 2.57
CA ARG A 179 -12.69 -1.36 2.38
C ARG A 179 -14.19 -1.25 2.21
N SER A 180 -14.86 -0.49 3.09
CA SER A 180 -16.30 -0.28 3.02
C SER A 180 -16.70 0.43 1.72
N TRP A 181 -15.94 1.44 1.31
CA TRP A 181 -16.13 2.11 0.02
C TRP A 181 -15.96 1.15 -1.17
N TYR A 182 -14.93 0.31 -1.16
CA TYR A 182 -14.68 -0.68 -2.20
C TYR A 182 -15.84 -1.68 -2.30
N GLU A 183 -16.26 -2.23 -1.15
CA GLU A 183 -17.35 -3.22 -1.07
C GLU A 183 -18.69 -2.62 -1.52
N GLU A 184 -18.96 -1.36 -1.18
CA GLU A 184 -20.15 -0.64 -1.64
C GLU A 184 -20.11 -0.39 -3.16
N ARG A 185 -18.96 0.06 -3.69
CA ARG A 185 -18.78 0.42 -5.11
C ARG A 185 -18.87 -0.80 -6.04
N TYR A 186 -18.25 -1.91 -5.64
CA TYR A 186 -18.12 -3.10 -6.49
C TYR A 186 -19.10 -4.22 -6.14
N HIS A 187 -19.91 -4.05 -5.09
CA HIS A 187 -20.86 -5.06 -4.59
C HIS A 187 -20.21 -6.43 -4.37
N ALA A 188 -18.94 -6.44 -4.00
CA ALA A 188 -18.12 -7.63 -3.83
C ALA A 188 -17.20 -7.44 -2.62
N PRO A 189 -16.97 -8.49 -1.81
CA PRO A 189 -15.95 -8.45 -0.79
C PRO A 189 -14.58 -8.27 -1.45
N VAL A 190 -13.66 -7.64 -0.74
CA VAL A 190 -12.23 -7.68 -1.12
C VAL A 190 -11.82 -9.15 -1.13
N GLU A 191 -11.26 -9.64 -2.26
CA GLU A 191 -10.82 -11.04 -2.34
C GLU A 191 -9.75 -11.31 -1.28
N GLU A 192 -10.17 -11.99 -0.20
CA GLU A 192 -9.26 -12.47 0.83
C GLU A 192 -8.54 -13.69 0.27
N LYS A 193 -7.44 -13.47 -0.48
CA LYS A 193 -6.49 -14.56 -0.73
C LYS A 193 -5.86 -14.93 0.61
N TYR A 194 -6.52 -15.83 1.35
CA TYR A 194 -6.04 -16.45 2.57
C TYR A 194 -4.66 -17.06 2.30
N VAL A 195 -3.60 -16.36 2.69
CA VAL A 195 -2.32 -17.01 2.94
C VAL A 195 -2.47 -17.66 4.30
N ILE A 196 -2.88 -18.93 4.28
CA ILE A 196 -2.82 -19.79 5.47
C ILE A 196 -1.39 -19.68 6.01
N PRO A 197 -1.16 -19.27 7.27
CA PRO A 197 0.16 -19.35 7.84
C PRO A 197 0.58 -20.81 7.80
N ALA A 198 1.72 -21.09 7.15
CA ALA A 198 2.36 -22.39 7.24
C ALA A 198 2.43 -22.73 8.73
N ARG A 199 1.66 -23.75 9.11
CA ARG A 199 1.56 -24.24 10.47
C ARG A 199 2.97 -24.40 11.03
N PHE A 200 3.12 -23.96 12.27
CA PHE A 200 4.17 -24.43 13.17
C PHE A 200 4.43 -25.92 12.91
N TYR A 201 5.56 -26.25 12.29
CA TYR A 201 6.16 -27.56 12.46
C TYR A 201 6.96 -27.49 13.75
N PRO A 202 6.62 -28.28 14.78
CA PRO A 202 7.50 -28.43 15.91
C PRO A 202 8.73 -29.20 15.42
N VAL A 203 9.92 -28.69 15.73
CA VAL A 203 11.12 -29.51 15.84
C VAL A 203 11.63 -29.35 17.26
#